data_AF-A0A839WF58-F1
#
_entry.id   AF-A0A839WF58-F1
#
_cell.length_a   1.000
_cell.length_b   1.000
_cell.length_c   1.000
_cell.angle_alpha   90.00
_cell.angle_beta   90.00
_cell.angle_gamma   90.00
#
_symmetry.space_group_name_H-M   'P 1'
#
loop_
_entity.id
_entity.type
_entity.pdbx_description
1 polymer ?
#
loop_
_entity_poly.entity_id
_entity_poly.type
_entity_poly.pdbx_seq_one_letter_code
_entity_poly.pdbx_strand_id
1 'polypeptide(L)'
;MKVFFLGCALWLITATADAAETYQCSYAKASLANGVMGNMSIPVPAKVEVLGDSIKLHRPDGTFVFSPPLTQNKGALKMIDDGSKVYAAATDGSSFAVSDRIVKVTEQWDKCQVMQKESERIKPIDNPKWRNLTTAEKTAVEKAITDKLKDPDSAKFKHSQFISNGNGEYCGYVNSKNSYGGYVGNTPFLIMIVGKGRDLNAAVISFGSDESKQLATQQVCQQIGYF
;
A
#
# COMPACT_ATOMS: atom_id res chain seq x y z
N MET A 1 -31.63 -34.42 36.91
CA MET A 1 -30.46 -34.38 36.00
C MET A 1 -30.20 -32.94 35.64
N LYS A 2 -29.04 -32.37 36.02
CA LYS A 2 -28.63 -30.99 35.74
C LYS A 2 -27.83 -30.99 34.43
N VAL A 3 -28.26 -30.18 33.46
CA VAL A 3 -27.54 -29.98 32.19
C VAL A 3 -26.69 -28.71 32.34
N PHE A 4 -25.37 -28.84 32.28
CA PHE A 4 -24.43 -27.73 32.25
C PHE A 4 -24.17 -27.34 30.79
N PHE A 5 -24.53 -26.13 30.40
CA PHE A 5 -24.07 -25.51 29.14
C PHE A 5 -22.69 -24.90 29.39
N LEU A 6 -21.66 -25.50 28.79
CA LEU A 6 -20.31 -24.95 28.79
C LEU A 6 -20.22 -23.93 27.64
N GLY A 7 -20.31 -22.64 27.97
CA GLY A 7 -20.10 -21.55 27.02
C GLY A 7 -18.62 -21.42 26.66
N CYS A 8 -18.26 -21.78 25.42
CA CYS A 8 -16.93 -21.54 24.88
C CYS A 8 -16.86 -20.11 24.36
N ALA A 9 -16.27 -19.20 25.15
CA ALA A 9 -16.00 -17.84 24.73
C ALA A 9 -14.80 -17.84 23.76
N LEU A 10 -15.06 -17.83 22.45
CA LEU A 10 -14.03 -17.55 21.46
C LEU A 10 -13.62 -16.07 21.57
N TRP A 11 -12.44 -15.83 22.15
CA TRP A 11 -11.71 -14.58 21.96
C TRP A 11 -11.21 -14.55 20.52
N LEU A 12 -11.84 -13.72 19.69
CA LEU A 12 -11.29 -13.34 18.40
C LEU A 12 -10.05 -12.49 18.64
N ILE A 13 -8.88 -13.12 18.59
CA ILE A 13 -7.59 -12.42 18.50
C ILE A 13 -7.57 -11.76 17.12
N THR A 14 -7.84 -10.46 17.07
CA THR A 14 -7.57 -9.67 15.87
C THR A 14 -6.06 -9.60 15.69
N ALA A 15 -5.51 -10.43 14.81
CA ALA A 15 -4.14 -10.29 14.36
C ALA A 15 -4.04 -8.99 13.56
N THR A 16 -3.50 -7.94 14.17
CA THR A 16 -3.03 -6.77 13.44
C THR A 16 -1.85 -7.24 12.59
N ALA A 17 -2.07 -7.40 11.29
CA ALA A 17 -0.98 -7.61 10.36
C ALA A 17 -0.16 -6.30 10.30
N ASP A 18 0.93 -6.24 11.06
CA ASP A 18 1.88 -5.13 10.95
C ASP A 18 2.38 -5.08 9.50
N ALA A 19 2.11 -3.95 8.84
CA ALA A 19 2.47 -3.76 7.45
C ALA A 19 4.00 -3.76 7.33
N ALA A 20 4.55 -4.60 6.45
CA ALA A 20 5.97 -4.60 6.13
C ALA A 20 6.40 -3.20 5.63
N GLU A 21 7.38 -2.59 6.30
CA GLU A 21 7.98 -1.33 5.89
C GLU A 21 9.12 -1.61 4.89
N THR A 22 9.25 -0.78 3.86
CA THR A 22 10.31 -0.94 2.85
C THR A 22 11.18 0.31 2.82
N TYR A 23 12.47 0.18 2.57
CA TYR A 23 13.45 1.26 2.56
C TYR A 23 14.30 1.19 1.27
N GLN A 24 14.57 2.35 0.66
CA GLN A 24 15.62 2.52 -0.35
C GLN A 24 16.89 2.98 0.36
N CYS A 25 18.00 2.31 0.10
CA CYS A 25 19.26 2.51 0.80
C CYS A 25 20.43 2.55 -0.18
N SER A 26 21.57 3.03 0.29
CA SER A 26 22.87 2.89 -0.35
C SER A 26 23.58 1.65 0.20
N TYR A 27 23.68 0.61 -0.62
CA TYR A 27 24.40 -0.62 -0.29
C TYR A 27 25.89 -0.53 -0.60
N ALA A 28 26.72 -1.00 0.30
CA ALA A 28 28.13 -1.25 0.06
C ALA A 28 28.63 -2.44 0.89
N LYS A 29 29.76 -3.03 0.49
CA LYS A 29 30.39 -4.14 1.21
C LYS A 29 31.90 -3.97 1.36
N ALA A 30 32.46 -4.54 2.41
CA ALA A 30 33.90 -4.61 2.67
C ALA A 30 34.30 -6.02 3.12
N SER A 31 35.54 -6.41 2.85
CA SER A 31 36.12 -7.62 3.43
C SER A 31 36.46 -7.43 4.91
N LEU A 32 36.43 -8.52 5.66
CA LEU A 32 36.84 -8.60 7.07
C LEU A 32 38.15 -9.37 7.18
N ALA A 33 39.21 -8.70 7.59
CA ALA A 33 40.50 -9.32 7.87
C ALA A 33 40.84 -9.13 9.35
N ASN A 34 41.06 -10.23 10.07
CA ASN A 34 41.40 -10.21 11.51
C ASN A 34 40.42 -9.40 12.39
N GLY A 35 39.14 -9.41 12.04
CA GLY A 35 38.10 -8.64 12.75
C GLY A 35 38.07 -7.15 12.42
N VAL A 36 38.92 -6.69 11.49
CA VAL A 36 38.95 -5.31 10.99
C VAL A 36 38.30 -5.25 9.61
N MET A 37 37.44 -4.24 9.41
CA MET A 37 36.80 -3.97 8.14
C MET A 37 37.77 -3.26 7.19
N GLY A 38 37.87 -3.74 5.95
CA GLY A 38 38.59 -3.08 4.88
C GLY A 38 37.79 -1.90 4.28
N ASN A 39 38.25 -1.40 3.13
CA ASN A 39 37.54 -0.32 2.45
C ASN A 39 36.21 -0.80 1.88
N MET A 40 35.17 0.02 2.06
CA MET A 40 33.85 -0.23 1.48
C MET A 40 33.89 -0.08 -0.04
N SER A 41 33.13 -0.93 -0.72
CA SER A 41 32.86 -0.79 -2.15
C SER A 41 32.12 0.52 -2.45
N ILE A 42 32.11 0.90 -3.72
CA ILE A 42 31.30 2.03 -4.19
C ILE A 42 29.82 1.77 -3.83
N PRO A 43 29.14 2.73 -3.16
CA PRO A 43 27.74 2.57 -2.81
C PRO A 43 26.83 2.48 -4.04
N VAL A 44 25.88 1.56 -3.99
CA VAL A 44 24.88 1.34 -5.05
C VAL A 44 23.48 1.24 -4.46
N PRO A 45 22.41 1.64 -5.18
CA PRO A 45 21.06 1.55 -4.66
C PRO A 45 20.65 0.11 -4.33
N ALA A 46 19.99 -0.08 -3.18
CA ALA A 46 19.45 -1.36 -2.76
C ALA A 46 18.24 -1.20 -1.84
N LYS A 47 17.50 -2.29 -1.64
CA LYS A 47 16.23 -2.29 -0.91
C LYS A 47 16.33 -3.08 0.40
N VAL A 48 15.63 -2.62 1.44
CA VAL A 48 15.43 -3.36 2.68
C VAL A 48 13.93 -3.44 2.98
N GLU A 49 13.46 -4.60 3.45
CA GLU A 49 12.10 -4.83 3.92
C GLU A 49 12.15 -5.22 5.40
N VAL A 50 11.46 -4.47 6.26
CA VAL A 50 11.30 -4.76 7.69
C VAL A 50 9.98 -5.50 7.87
N LEU A 51 10.06 -6.71 8.42
CA LEU A 51 8.98 -7.69 8.57
C LEU A 51 8.80 -7.99 10.06
N GLY A 52 8.09 -7.10 10.75
CA GLY A 52 8.00 -7.12 12.22
C GLY A 52 9.38 -6.96 12.85
N ASP A 53 9.84 -7.96 13.60
CA ASP A 53 11.16 -7.96 14.23
C ASP A 53 12.28 -8.52 13.35
N SER A 54 11.98 -8.97 12.13
CA SER A 54 12.98 -9.50 11.19
C SER A 54 13.21 -8.53 10.02
N ILE A 55 14.38 -8.61 9.39
CA ILE A 55 14.72 -7.78 8.22
C ILE A 55 15.12 -8.65 7.03
N LYS A 56 14.68 -8.25 5.85
CA LYS A 56 15.07 -8.81 4.56
C LYS A 56 15.85 -7.76 3.77
N LEU A 57 17.12 -8.04 3.54
CA LEU A 57 18.08 -7.12 2.95
C LEU A 57 18.42 -7.58 1.53
N HIS A 58 18.06 -6.80 0.52
CA HIS A 58 18.30 -7.13 -0.88
C HIS A 58 19.67 -6.62 -1.32
N ARG A 59 20.39 -7.46 -2.07
CA ARG A 59 21.65 -7.10 -2.71
C ARG A 59 21.41 -6.61 -4.14
N PRO A 60 22.33 -5.82 -4.71
CA PRO A 60 22.24 -5.35 -6.10
C PRO A 60 22.22 -6.47 -7.15
N ASP A 61 22.74 -7.66 -6.83
CA ASP A 61 22.73 -8.84 -7.71
C ASP A 61 21.39 -9.59 -7.72
N GLY A 62 20.38 -9.09 -7.00
CA GLY A 62 19.06 -9.70 -6.88
C GLY A 62 18.94 -10.77 -5.80
N THR A 63 20.05 -11.15 -5.15
CA THR A 63 20.00 -12.02 -3.97
C THR A 63 19.55 -11.25 -2.73
N PHE A 64 19.20 -11.95 -1.66
CA PHE A 64 18.85 -11.31 -0.39
C PHE A 64 19.37 -12.12 0.80
N VAL A 65 19.41 -11.48 1.96
CA VAL A 65 19.65 -12.13 3.24
C VAL A 65 18.50 -11.80 4.20
N PHE A 66 18.07 -12.80 4.95
CA PHE A 66 16.98 -12.69 5.91
C PHE A 66 17.55 -12.83 7.33
N SER A 67 17.21 -11.91 8.23
CA SER A 67 17.62 -12.02 9.63
C SER A 67 16.63 -12.87 10.42
N PRO A 68 17.08 -13.57 11.47
CA PRO A 68 16.21 -13.94 12.58
C PRO A 68 15.61 -12.68 13.24
N PRO A 69 14.61 -12.82 14.14
CA PRO A 69 14.11 -11.70 14.94
C PRO A 69 15.25 -10.99 15.70
N LEU A 70 15.33 -9.67 15.57
CA LEU A 70 16.33 -8.83 16.21
C LEU A 70 15.99 -8.63 17.70
N THR A 71 16.42 -9.57 18.54
CA THR A 71 16.00 -9.61 19.96
C THR A 71 16.82 -8.72 20.90
N GLN A 72 18.00 -8.25 20.49
CA GLN A 72 18.88 -7.46 21.35
C GLN A 72 18.74 -5.97 21.06
N ASN A 73 18.27 -5.21 22.06
CA ASN A 73 18.23 -3.75 21.98
C ASN A 73 19.49 -3.15 22.60
N LYS A 74 20.24 -2.37 21.83
CA LYS A 74 21.42 -1.61 22.27
C LYS A 74 21.26 -0.14 21.89
N GLY A 75 20.58 0.63 22.74
CA GLY A 75 20.29 2.03 22.47
C GLY A 75 19.43 2.20 21.21
N ALA A 76 19.94 2.92 20.22
CA ALA A 76 19.27 3.16 18.94
C ALA A 76 19.43 1.99 17.92
N LEU A 77 19.92 0.83 18.36
CA LEU A 77 20.14 -0.34 17.50
C LEU A 77 19.35 -1.57 18.01
N LYS A 78 18.70 -2.28 17.09
CA LYS A 78 18.22 -3.65 17.27
C LYS A 78 19.17 -4.61 16.58
N MET A 79 19.56 -5.70 17.24
CA MET A 79 20.57 -6.63 16.71
C MET A 79 20.27 -8.09 17.07
N ILE A 80 20.88 -9.01 16.34
CA ILE A 80 20.99 -10.43 16.68
C ILE A 80 22.33 -10.97 16.20
N ASP A 81 22.91 -11.89 16.98
CA ASP A 81 24.07 -12.68 16.60
C ASP A 81 23.64 -14.15 16.58
N ASP A 82 23.65 -14.77 15.39
CA ASP A 82 23.29 -16.19 15.22
C ASP A 82 24.50 -17.13 15.34
N GLY A 83 25.66 -16.59 15.74
CA GLY A 83 26.94 -17.28 15.79
C GLY A 83 27.74 -17.16 14.49
N SER A 84 27.06 -17.22 13.34
CA SER A 84 27.67 -17.13 12.00
C SER A 84 27.63 -15.72 11.41
N LYS A 85 26.57 -14.96 11.68
CA LYS A 85 26.37 -13.59 11.23
C LYS A 85 25.81 -12.73 12.36
N VAL A 86 26.22 -11.46 12.33
CA VAL A 86 25.64 -10.42 13.18
C VAL A 86 24.80 -9.52 12.29
N TYR A 87 23.53 -9.33 12.65
CA TYR A 87 22.61 -8.42 11.99
C TYR A 87 22.36 -7.24 12.92
N ALA A 88 22.38 -6.04 12.37
CA ALA A 88 22.08 -4.82 13.09
C ALA A 88 21.16 -3.94 12.25
N ALA A 89 20.20 -3.29 12.91
CA ALA A 89 19.29 -2.31 12.33
C ALA A 89 19.18 -1.11 13.27
N ALA A 90 19.22 0.09 12.71
CA ALA A 90 18.84 1.28 13.46
C ALA A 90 17.34 1.26 13.78
N THR A 91 16.96 1.68 14.98
CA THR A 91 15.56 1.68 15.43
C THR A 91 14.66 2.61 14.61
N ASP A 92 15.25 3.59 13.92
CA ASP A 92 14.58 4.53 13.01
C ASP A 92 14.60 4.07 11.54
N GLY A 93 15.18 2.90 11.26
CA GLY A 93 15.32 2.36 9.90
C GLY A 93 16.33 3.10 9.00
N SER A 94 17.15 4.00 9.55
CA SER A 94 18.11 4.81 8.79
C SER A 94 19.31 4.01 8.24
N SER A 95 19.63 2.88 8.87
CA SER A 95 20.73 2.01 8.45
C SER A 95 20.56 0.57 8.90
N PHE A 96 21.15 -0.35 8.13
CA PHE A 96 21.19 -1.78 8.42
C PHE A 96 22.57 -2.35 8.08
N ALA A 97 23.01 -3.38 8.79
CA ALA A 97 24.28 -4.03 8.53
C ALA A 97 24.23 -5.53 8.80
N VAL A 98 25.02 -6.28 8.04
CA VAL A 98 25.27 -7.71 8.24
C VAL A 98 26.76 -7.97 8.22
N SER A 99 27.28 -8.55 9.29
CA SER A 99 28.67 -9.01 9.38
C SER A 99 28.70 -10.52 9.30
N ASP A 100 29.20 -11.07 8.20
CA ASP A 100 29.33 -12.50 7.95
C ASP A 100 30.71 -13.02 8.39
N ARG A 101 30.74 -13.87 9.42
CA ARG A 101 31.98 -14.45 9.95
C ARG A 101 32.51 -15.61 9.12
N ILE A 102 31.68 -16.21 8.26
CA ILE A 102 32.05 -17.34 7.39
C ILE A 102 32.66 -16.81 6.11
N VAL A 103 31.93 -15.90 5.44
CA VAL A 103 32.37 -15.29 4.18
C VAL A 103 33.39 -14.16 4.40
N LYS A 104 33.54 -13.71 5.66
CA LYS A 104 34.45 -12.62 6.05
C LYS A 104 34.14 -11.33 5.28
N VAL A 105 32.86 -10.95 5.28
CA VAL A 105 32.38 -9.73 4.64
C VAL A 105 31.45 -9.00 5.58
N THR A 106 31.55 -7.67 5.60
CA THR A 106 30.51 -6.80 6.16
C THR A 106 29.77 -6.12 5.02
N GLU A 107 28.46 -6.20 5.07
CA GLU A 107 27.53 -5.53 4.17
C GLU A 107 26.78 -4.45 4.95
N GLN A 108 26.59 -3.29 4.33
CA GLN A 108 25.87 -2.18 4.93
C GLN A 108 24.85 -1.63 3.93
N TRP A 109 23.66 -1.32 4.43
CA TRP A 109 22.63 -0.52 3.77
C TRP A 109 22.50 0.77 4.57
N ASP A 110 23.09 1.85 4.06
CA ASP A 110 23.17 3.13 4.74
C ASP A 110 22.34 4.20 4.03
N LYS A 111 22.11 5.34 4.70
CA LYS A 111 21.30 6.45 4.17
C LYS A 111 19.92 5.99 3.70
N CYS A 112 19.32 5.08 4.47
CA CYS A 112 18.04 4.51 4.13
C CYS A 112 16.93 5.54 4.30
N GLN A 113 16.00 5.53 3.36
CA GLN A 113 14.78 6.33 3.39
C GLN A 113 13.61 5.38 3.22
N VAL A 114 12.58 5.55 4.05
CA VAL A 114 11.33 4.78 3.95
C VAL A 114 10.82 4.92 2.52
N MET A 115 10.78 3.81 1.79
CA MET A 115 9.86 3.66 0.70
C MET A 115 8.50 3.65 1.35
N GLN A 116 7.86 4.82 1.38
CA GLN A 116 6.42 4.83 1.53
C GLN A 116 5.93 3.85 0.48
N LYS A 117 5.22 2.79 0.89
CA LYS A 117 4.40 2.02 -0.05
C LYS A 117 3.66 3.09 -0.82
N GLU A 118 4.02 3.24 -2.08
CA GLU A 118 3.24 4.01 -3.01
C GLU A 118 1.95 3.19 -3.17
N SER A 119 1.05 3.33 -2.19
CA SER A 119 -0.35 3.52 -2.52
C SER A 119 -0.33 4.67 -3.51
N GLU A 120 -0.24 4.34 -4.80
CA GLU A 120 -0.60 5.19 -5.94
C GLU A 120 -0.58 6.67 -5.57
N ARG A 121 0.62 7.23 -5.34
CA ARG A 121 0.73 8.67 -5.07
C ARG A 121 0.53 9.34 -6.40
N ILE A 122 -0.74 9.67 -6.63
CA ILE A 122 -1.27 10.71 -7.50
C ILE A 122 -0.17 11.75 -7.74
N LYS A 123 0.56 11.61 -8.84
CA LYS A 123 1.36 12.70 -9.36
C LYS A 123 0.33 13.78 -9.73
N PRO A 124 0.49 15.02 -9.27
CA PRO A 124 -0.28 16.12 -9.83
C PRO A 124 -0.20 16.00 -11.35
N ILE A 125 -1.36 15.93 -12.01
CA ILE A 125 -1.39 15.70 -13.44
C ILE A 125 -0.87 16.98 -14.09
N ASP A 126 0.36 16.95 -14.60
CA ASP A 126 0.90 18.05 -15.40
C ASP A 126 0.09 18.11 -16.71
N ASN A 127 -0.74 19.15 -16.84
CA ASN A 127 -1.65 19.40 -17.98
C ASN A 127 -2.70 18.28 -18.21
N PRO A 128 -3.74 18.18 -17.36
CA PRO A 128 -4.76 17.15 -17.48
C PRO A 128 -5.53 17.27 -18.80
N LYS A 129 -5.52 16.20 -19.59
CA LYS A 129 -6.34 16.09 -20.80
C LYS A 129 -7.73 15.61 -20.44
N TRP A 130 -8.66 16.55 -20.40
CA TRP A 130 -10.07 16.28 -20.15
C TRP A 130 -10.77 15.81 -21.42
N ARG A 131 -11.65 14.81 -21.25
CA ARG A 131 -12.60 14.41 -22.29
C ARG A 131 -13.90 13.95 -21.67
N ASN A 132 -14.95 13.88 -22.47
CA ASN A 132 -16.17 13.20 -22.06
C ASN A 132 -15.93 11.68 -22.03
N LEU A 133 -16.66 10.98 -21.16
CA LEU A 133 -16.77 9.52 -21.25
C LEU A 133 -17.36 9.12 -22.59
N THR A 134 -16.84 8.05 -23.17
CA THR A 134 -17.49 7.37 -24.30
C THR A 134 -18.78 6.70 -23.83
N THR A 135 -19.69 6.39 -24.75
CA THR A 135 -20.94 5.69 -24.42
C THR A 135 -20.70 4.36 -23.70
N ALA A 136 -19.71 3.58 -24.16
CA ALA A 136 -19.37 2.30 -23.55
C ALA A 136 -18.82 2.47 -22.12
N GLU A 137 -17.96 3.45 -21.90
CA GLU A 137 -17.44 3.76 -20.56
C GLU A 137 -18.57 4.21 -19.64
N LYS A 138 -19.42 5.13 -20.11
CA LYS A 138 -20.57 5.61 -19.35
C LYS A 138 -21.47 4.46 -18.92
N THR A 139 -21.80 3.54 -19.83
CA THR A 139 -22.59 2.34 -19.51
C THR A 139 -21.90 1.46 -18.47
N ALA A 140 -20.59 1.24 -18.58
CA ALA A 140 -19.83 0.44 -17.61
C ALA A 140 -19.82 1.10 -16.22
N VAL A 141 -19.58 2.41 -16.15
CA VAL A 141 -19.62 3.20 -14.91
C VAL A 141 -20.99 3.11 -14.25
N GLU A 142 -22.04 3.44 -14.99
CA GLU A 142 -23.41 3.47 -14.47
C GLU A 142 -23.81 2.09 -13.97
N LYS A 143 -23.53 1.03 -14.73
CA LYS A 143 -23.81 -0.35 -14.32
C LYS A 143 -23.10 -0.71 -13.00
N ALA A 144 -21.81 -0.43 -12.88
CA ALA A 144 -21.04 -0.76 -11.69
C ALA A 144 -21.57 -0.05 -10.43
N ILE A 145 -22.07 1.18 -10.59
CA ILE A 145 -22.63 1.96 -9.49
C ILE A 145 -24.08 1.57 -9.18
N THR A 146 -24.92 1.29 -10.17
CA THR A 146 -26.30 0.84 -9.94
C THR A 146 -26.35 -0.42 -9.09
N ASP A 147 -25.38 -1.32 -9.24
CA ASP A 147 -25.24 -2.55 -8.43
C ASP A 147 -24.97 -2.25 -6.92
N LYS A 148 -24.66 -1.00 -6.55
CA LYS A 148 -24.46 -0.55 -5.16
C LYS A 148 -25.67 0.18 -4.57
N LEU A 149 -26.70 0.47 -5.36
CA LEU A 149 -27.85 1.27 -4.94
C LEU A 149 -28.95 0.42 -4.31
N LYS A 150 -29.73 1.04 -3.41
CA LYS A 150 -30.94 0.41 -2.84
C LYS A 150 -32.09 0.36 -3.84
N ASP A 151 -32.18 1.37 -4.71
CA ASP A 151 -33.13 1.47 -5.82
C ASP A 151 -32.34 1.81 -7.10
N PRO A 152 -31.86 0.79 -7.84
CA PRO A 152 -31.07 0.97 -9.06
C PRO A 152 -31.78 1.75 -10.16
N ASP A 153 -33.09 1.57 -10.32
CA ASP A 153 -33.87 2.18 -11.40
C ASP A 153 -34.09 3.69 -11.17
N SER A 154 -33.95 4.15 -9.93
CA SER A 154 -34.07 5.57 -9.58
C SER A 154 -32.81 6.41 -9.82
N ALA A 155 -31.71 5.78 -10.24
CA ALA A 155 -30.38 6.38 -10.29
C ALA A 155 -30.32 7.59 -11.23
N LYS A 156 -29.78 8.70 -10.70
CA LYS A 156 -29.51 9.93 -11.46
C LYS A 156 -28.03 10.27 -11.34
N PHE A 157 -27.29 10.08 -12.44
CA PHE A 157 -25.85 10.32 -12.49
C PHE A 157 -25.50 11.75 -12.87
N LYS A 158 -24.50 12.31 -12.19
CA LYS A 158 -23.80 13.53 -12.57
C LYS A 158 -22.36 13.16 -12.88
N HIS A 159 -22.06 13.12 -14.18
CA HIS A 159 -20.76 12.74 -14.70
C HIS A 159 -19.80 13.92 -14.71
N SER A 160 -18.57 13.69 -14.28
CA SER A 160 -17.46 14.64 -14.40
C SER A 160 -16.79 14.48 -15.76
N GLN A 161 -15.88 15.38 -16.12
CA GLN A 161 -14.97 15.13 -17.23
C GLN A 161 -13.99 14.01 -16.84
N PHE A 162 -13.70 13.12 -17.78
CA PHE A 162 -12.71 12.06 -17.60
C PHE A 162 -11.30 12.61 -17.82
N ILE A 163 -10.40 12.31 -16.89
CA ILE A 163 -8.99 12.64 -17.00
C ILE A 163 -8.30 11.53 -17.79
N SER A 164 -7.83 11.85 -18.99
CA SER A 164 -7.09 10.91 -19.84
C SER A 164 -5.61 10.81 -19.43
N ASN A 165 -5.35 10.40 -18.18
CA ASN A 165 -4.02 10.17 -17.61
C ASN A 165 -3.46 8.75 -17.89
N GLY A 166 -4.30 7.84 -18.38
CA GLY A 166 -3.94 6.44 -18.63
C GLY A 166 -4.16 5.49 -17.45
N ASN A 167 -4.53 6.00 -16.28
CA ASN A 167 -4.74 5.22 -15.06
C ASN A 167 -6.19 4.75 -14.90
N GLY A 168 -7.15 5.46 -15.50
CA GLY A 168 -8.54 5.00 -15.59
C GLY A 168 -9.40 5.29 -14.36
N GLU A 169 -8.90 6.02 -13.35
CA GLU A 169 -9.74 6.45 -12.24
C GLU A 169 -10.80 7.43 -12.73
N TYR A 170 -12.00 7.32 -12.18
CA TYR A 170 -13.08 8.24 -12.51
C TYR A 170 -13.99 8.48 -11.31
N CYS A 171 -14.24 9.76 -11.03
CA CYS A 171 -15.17 10.19 -10.01
C CYS A 171 -16.42 10.84 -10.60
N GLY A 172 -17.55 10.58 -9.94
CA GLY A 172 -18.82 11.23 -10.24
C GLY A 172 -19.74 11.21 -9.02
N TYR A 173 -20.94 11.74 -9.22
CA TYR A 173 -22.01 11.66 -8.22
C TYR A 173 -23.18 10.84 -8.74
N VAL A 174 -23.85 10.13 -7.84
CA VAL A 174 -25.13 9.49 -8.10
C VAL A 174 -26.14 9.91 -7.02
N ASN A 175 -27.38 10.14 -7.42
CA ASN A 175 -28.49 10.34 -6.50
C ASN A 175 -29.54 9.25 -6.76
N SER A 176 -29.90 8.48 -5.74
CA SER A 176 -30.89 7.41 -5.82
C SER A 176 -31.84 7.47 -4.63
N LYS A 177 -32.97 6.78 -4.75
CA LYS A 177 -33.90 6.59 -3.64
C LYS A 177 -33.35 5.60 -2.62
N ASN A 178 -33.73 5.79 -1.36
CA ASN A 178 -33.55 4.81 -0.29
C ASN A 178 -34.74 3.84 -0.22
N SER A 179 -34.73 2.93 0.76
CA SER A 179 -35.82 1.97 1.00
C SER A 179 -37.18 2.60 1.33
N TYR A 180 -37.22 3.90 1.65
CA TYR A 180 -38.44 4.65 1.93
C TYR A 180 -38.93 5.45 0.69
N GLY A 181 -38.26 5.32 -0.46
CA GLY A 181 -38.63 5.98 -1.71
C GLY A 181 -38.17 7.43 -1.86
N GLY A 182 -37.44 7.97 -0.88
CA GLY A 182 -36.90 9.34 -0.91
C GLY A 182 -35.47 9.40 -1.45
N TYR A 183 -35.15 10.44 -2.22
CA TYR A 183 -33.79 10.70 -2.70
C TYR A 183 -32.87 11.11 -1.55
N VAL A 184 -31.67 10.52 -1.48
CA VAL A 184 -30.71 10.75 -0.38
C VAL A 184 -29.71 11.88 -0.66
N GLY A 185 -29.72 12.45 -1.87
CA GLY A 185 -28.79 13.49 -2.29
C GLY A 185 -27.63 12.95 -3.13
N ASN A 186 -26.70 13.82 -3.50
CA ASN A 186 -25.57 13.45 -4.35
C ASN A 186 -24.56 12.64 -3.53
N THR A 187 -24.42 11.36 -3.85
CA THR A 187 -23.45 10.45 -3.25
C THR A 187 -22.22 10.35 -4.16
N PRO A 188 -21.01 10.71 -3.70
CA PRO A 188 -19.78 10.58 -4.48
C PRO A 188 -19.42 9.10 -4.65
N PHE A 189 -18.83 8.79 -5.79
CA PHE A 189 -18.21 7.50 -6.06
C PHE A 189 -16.86 7.68 -6.76
N LEU A 190 -15.99 6.70 -6.54
CA LEU A 190 -14.72 6.52 -7.24
C LEU A 190 -14.71 5.12 -7.84
N ILE A 191 -14.43 5.03 -9.13
CA ILE A 191 -14.31 3.77 -9.87
C ILE A 191 -13.00 3.72 -10.64
N MET A 192 -12.62 2.53 -11.06
CA MET A 192 -11.55 2.28 -12.02
C MET A 192 -12.15 1.71 -13.31
N ILE A 193 -11.94 2.41 -14.42
CA ILE A 193 -12.29 1.94 -15.76
C ILE A 193 -11.09 1.14 -16.29
N VAL A 194 -11.30 -0.14 -16.58
CA VAL A 194 -10.26 -1.07 -17.04
C VAL A 194 -10.63 -1.67 -18.39
N GLY A 195 -9.61 -1.98 -19.20
CA GLY A 195 -9.78 -2.59 -20.51
C GLY A 195 -10.21 -1.60 -21.61
N LYS A 196 -10.44 -2.13 -22.82
CA LYS A 196 -10.88 -1.37 -24.00
C LYS A 196 -11.78 -2.24 -24.88
N GLY A 197 -12.64 -1.60 -25.68
CA GLY A 197 -13.50 -2.30 -26.64
C GLY A 197 -14.45 -3.27 -25.95
N ARG A 198 -14.36 -4.57 -26.27
CA ARG A 198 -15.24 -5.61 -25.70
C ARG A 198 -14.88 -5.99 -24.26
N ASP A 199 -13.65 -5.74 -23.84
CA ASP A 199 -13.17 -6.08 -22.49
C ASP A 199 -13.31 -4.91 -21.50
N LEU A 200 -13.95 -3.81 -21.92
CA LEU A 200 -14.16 -2.62 -21.11
C LEU A 200 -15.07 -2.93 -19.91
N ASN A 201 -14.58 -2.67 -18.71
CA ASN A 201 -15.31 -2.85 -17.45
C ASN A 201 -15.02 -1.70 -16.48
N ALA A 202 -15.86 -1.56 -15.44
CA ALA A 202 -15.64 -0.61 -14.35
C ALA A 202 -15.74 -1.31 -13.00
N ALA A 203 -14.78 -1.07 -12.12
CA ALA A 203 -14.74 -1.59 -10.76
C ALA A 203 -14.93 -0.45 -9.75
N VAL A 204 -15.76 -0.66 -8.74
CA VAL A 204 -15.97 0.34 -7.67
C VAL A 204 -14.80 0.28 -6.70
N ILE A 205 -14.08 1.39 -6.56
CA ILE A 205 -13.02 1.55 -5.56
C ILE A 205 -13.62 2.09 -4.26
N SER A 206 -14.42 3.15 -4.34
CA SER A 206 -15.06 3.77 -3.18
C SER A 206 -16.47 4.28 -3.50
N PHE A 207 -17.37 4.20 -2.52
CA PHE A 207 -18.76 4.63 -2.62
C PHE A 207 -19.20 5.27 -1.30
N GLY A 208 -19.74 6.48 -1.37
CA GLY A 208 -20.16 7.29 -0.22
C GLY A 208 -21.45 6.81 0.46
N SER A 209 -21.51 5.55 0.91
CA SER A 209 -22.74 4.98 1.52
C SER A 209 -23.17 5.62 2.84
N ASP A 210 -22.25 6.32 3.51
CA ASP A 210 -22.42 6.98 4.80
C ASP A 210 -21.55 8.25 4.85
N GLU A 211 -21.78 9.14 5.82
CA GLU A 211 -21.13 10.46 5.89
C GLU A 211 -19.59 10.38 5.86
N SER A 212 -18.99 9.48 6.65
CA SER A 212 -17.54 9.28 6.69
C SER A 212 -17.00 8.85 5.33
N LYS A 213 -17.68 7.93 4.64
CA LYS A 213 -17.28 7.49 3.30
C LYS A 213 -17.56 8.53 2.22
N GLN A 214 -18.60 9.35 2.37
CA GLN A 214 -18.84 10.47 1.46
C GLN A 214 -17.66 11.44 1.53
N LEU A 215 -17.27 11.83 2.75
CA LEU A 215 -16.11 12.70 2.97
C LEU A 215 -14.83 12.08 2.42
N ALA A 216 -14.53 10.82 2.78
CA ALA A 216 -13.31 10.14 2.31
C ALA A 216 -13.27 10.01 0.78
N THR A 217 -14.39 9.61 0.15
CA THR A 217 -14.47 9.47 -1.31
C THR A 217 -14.30 10.82 -1.98
N GLN A 218 -14.94 11.86 -1.46
CA GLN A 218 -14.82 13.22 -1.99
C GLN A 218 -13.38 13.75 -1.87
N GLN A 219 -12.72 13.54 -0.73
CA GLN A 219 -11.33 13.94 -0.52
C GLN A 219 -10.39 13.27 -1.53
N VAL A 220 -10.55 11.96 -1.74
CA VAL A 220 -9.72 11.24 -2.74
C VAL A 220 -10.00 11.77 -4.13
N CYS A 221 -11.27 11.96 -4.52
CA CYS A 221 -11.62 12.51 -5.82
C CYS A 221 -11.01 13.90 -6.07
N GLN A 222 -11.04 14.78 -5.07
CA GLN A 222 -10.39 16.10 -5.16
C GLN A 222 -8.88 15.98 -5.33
N GLN A 223 -8.23 15.04 -4.62
CA GLN A 223 -6.80 14.81 -4.76
C GLN A 223 -6.42 14.32 -6.16
N ILE A 224 -7.25 13.48 -6.79
CA ILE A 224 -7.05 13.03 -8.19
C ILE A 224 -7.53 14.03 -9.24
N GLY A 225 -7.92 15.25 -8.84
CA GLY A 225 -8.27 16.34 -9.74
C GLY A 225 -9.73 16.40 -10.15
N TYR A 226 -10.61 15.57 -9.59
CA TYR A 226 -12.04 15.60 -9.85
C TYR A 226 -12.79 16.54 -8.89
N PHE A 227 -13.86 17.14 -9.41
CA PHE A 227 -14.73 18.14 -8.77
C PHE A 227 -14.07 19.51 -8.58
#